data_AF-A0A956W3N7-F1
#
_entry.id   AF-A0A956W3N7-F1
#
_cell.length_a   1.000
_cell.length_b   1.000
_cell.length_c   1.000
_cell.angle_alpha   90.00
_cell.angle_beta   90.00
_cell.angle_gamma   90.00
#
_symmetry.space_group_name_H-M   'P 1'
#
loop_
_entity.id
_entity.type
_entity.pdbx_description
1 polymer ?
#
loop_
_entity_poly.entity_id
_entity_poly.type
_entity_poly.pdbx_seq_one_letter_code
_entity_poly.pdbx_strand_id
1 'polypeptide(L)' 'RRWGTGDDFGGIAVYLASDASRYHTGDSFVIDGGYTRF' A
#
# COMPACT_ATOMS: atom_id res chain seq x y z
N ARG A 1 3.21 8.50 15.87
CA ARG A 1 3.73 7.31 15.15
C ARG A 1 3.22 6.08 15.88
N ARG A 2 2.66 5.11 15.17
CA ARG A 2 2.24 3.81 15.71
C ARG A 2 2.76 2.71 14.80
N TRP A 3 2.80 1.48 15.30
CA TRP A 3 2.98 0.31 14.45
C TRP A 3 1.76 0.13 13.55
N GLY A 4 2.03 -0.23 12.29
CA GLY A 4 0.99 -0.63 11.35
C GLY A 4 0.32 -1.93 11.80
N THR A 5 -0.93 -2.11 11.41
CA THR A 5 -1.68 -3.36 11.55
C THR A 5 -2.05 -3.90 10.17
N GLY A 6 -2.55 -5.13 10.09
CA GLY A 6 -3.00 -5.71 8.82
C GLY A 6 -4.07 -4.86 8.12
N ASP A 7 -4.95 -4.22 8.89
CA ASP A 7 -6.06 -3.41 8.37
C ASP A 7 -5.58 -2.21 7.55
N ASP A 8 -4.38 -1.67 7.85
CA ASP A 8 -3.80 -0.55 7.12
C ASP A 8 -3.44 -0.89 5.66
N PHE A 9 -3.30 -2.19 5.34
CA PHE A 9 -3.00 -2.68 4.00
C PHE A 9 -4.27 -3.03 3.20
N GLY A 10 -5.46 -3.00 3.82
CA GLY A 10 -6.70 -3.43 3.16
C GLY A 10 -6.98 -2.68 1.86
N GLY A 11 -6.81 -1.35 1.87
CA GLY A 11 -7.04 -0.52 0.67
C GLY A 11 -6.11 -0.85 -0.49
N ILE A 12 -4.81 -1.03 -0.22
CA ILE A 12 -3.85 -1.39 -1.28
C ILE A 12 -4.08 -2.81 -1.79
N ALA A 13 -4.48 -3.74 -0.92
CA ALA A 13 -4.81 -5.11 -1.32
C ALA A 13 -6.00 -5.13 -2.30
N VAL A 14 -7.06 -4.35 -2.02
CA VAL A 14 -8.21 -4.20 -2.92
C VAL A 14 -7.79 -3.55 -4.24
N TYR A 15 -6.99 -2.49 -4.21
CA TYR A 15 -6.49 -1.85 -5.44
C TYR A 15 -5.73 -2.84 -6.33
N LEU A 16 -4.75 -3.54 -5.75
CA LEU A 16 -3.92 -4.50 -6.48
C LEU A 16 -4.73 -5.68 -7.02
N ALA A 17 -5.75 -6.14 -6.30
CA ALA A 17 -6.63 -7.22 -6.74
C ALA A 17 -7.70 -6.81 -7.75
N SER A 18 -7.81 -5.52 -8.10
CA SER A 18 -8.88 -4.99 -8.96
C SER A 18 -8.40 -4.59 -10.36
N ASP A 19 -9.33 -4.41 -11.30
CA ASP A 19 -9.04 -3.89 -12.65
C ASP A 19 -8.46 -2.45 -12.66
N ALA A 20 -8.55 -1.74 -11.53
CA ALA A 20 -7.96 -0.41 -11.38
C ALA A 20 -6.42 -0.43 -11.45
N SER A 21 -5.80 -1.59 -11.17
CA SER A 21 -4.35 -1.80 -11.25
C SER A 21 -3.90 -2.50 -12.53
N ARG A 22 -4.79 -2.77 -13.51
CA ARG A 22 -4.49 -3.63 -14.67
C ARG A 22 -3.28 -3.24 -15.53
N TYR A 23 -2.85 -1.98 -15.42
CA TYR A 23 -1.69 -1.44 -16.14
C TYR A 23 -0.64 -0.83 -15.21
N HIS A 24 -0.76 -1.08 -13.90
CA HIS A 24 0.20 -0.64 -12.89
C HIS A 24 1.07 -1.83 -12.50
N THR A 25 2.31 -1.83 -12.99
CA THR A 25 3.29 -2.91 -12.73
C THR A 25 4.70 -2.32 -12.66
N GLY A 26 5.61 -3.01 -11.99
CA GLY A 26 7.02 -2.59 -11.87
C GLY A 26 7.31 -1.55 -10.78
N ASP A 27 6.30 -1.14 -10.01
CA ASP A 27 6.41 -0.13 -8.96
C ASP A 27 6.32 -0.75 -7.55
N SER A 28 6.69 0.05 -6.54
CA SER A 28 6.62 -0.31 -5.12
C SER A 28 5.76 0.68 -4.33
N PHE A 29 4.89 0.14 -3.47
CA PHE A 29 4.06 0.95 -2.56
C PHE A 29 4.65 0.94 -1.15
N VAL A 30 4.79 2.13 -0.55
CA VAL A 30 5.30 2.29 0.82
C VAL A 30 4.14 2.66 1.76
N ILE A 31 3.88 1.79 2.74
CA ILE A 31 2.86 1.98 3.78
C ILE A 31 3.52 1.75 5.14
N ASP A 32 4.23 2.76 5.62
CA ASP A 32 5.08 2.66 6.81
C ASP A 32 4.78 3.75 7.86
N GLY A 33 3.63 4.45 7.72
CA GLY A 33 3.27 5.56 8.59
C GLY A 33 4.17 6.80 8.44
N GLY A 34 4.85 6.93 7.29
CA GLY A 34 5.74 8.04 6.95
C GLY A 34 7.19 7.84 7.39
N TYR A 35 7.57 6.64 7.84
CA TYR A 35 8.91 6.36 8.37
C TYR A 35 10.03 6.65 7.36
N THR A 36 9.86 6.26 6.10
CA THR A 36 10.89 6.40 5.06
C THR A 36 11.13 7.86 4.62
N ARG A 37 10.24 8.79 4.98
CA ARG A 37 10.34 10.21 4.59
C ARG A 37 10.88 11.13 5.68
N PHE A 38 11.22 10.63 6.87
CA PHE A 38 11.66 11.42 8.02
C PHE A 38 12.82 10.78 8.78
#